data_AF-A0A9Q9EXK5-F1
#
_entry.id   AF-A0A9Q9EXK5-F1
#
_cell.length_a   1.000
_cell.length_b   1.000
_cell.length_c   1.000
_cell.angle_alpha   90.00
_cell.angle_beta   90.00
_cell.angle_gamma   90.00
#
_symmetry.space_group_name_H-M   'P 1'
#
loop_
_entity.id
_entity.type
_entity.pdbx_description
1 polymer ?
#
loop_
_entity_poly.entity_id
_entity_poly.type
_entity_poly.pdbx_seq_one_letter_code
_entity_poly.pdbx_strand_id
1 'polypeptide(L)'
;MNQIKKEGLALIKVFIMTAVCMLPLLFVSPLIAEETDEIQTLREDAEKGHAWAQYDLGFMYKEGRGVEQSYEQAVYWYNKAAEQGFAEAQNNLGFMYKEGLGVEQSYKSAVYWYRKAAEQKLAEAQFNLGNMYFDGLGLAKNAEKAAEWYLKAADQGLAKAANKLGWMHHKGVGVRQNDEKAVYWHRKAAEQGNAEGQFNLGWLYYEGIGVKKDYKKAAEWFGKAAEQGLAEAQARLKELEDLIKKNRNPLLIIDKDGTLTGLTDKTKLKGKLVLPTEVKKIGENVFYDCKDLTEIDFSACTDLTEIGNGAFESCIGLTEVNLSASLTKIGDGAFYDCISLTKVDFPVSLTEIGQGAFESCTGLTEIDFSACIDISKIGDGAFNGCTDLSEIRLPATLTKIGEGSFADCTNLHTLVVDPANPVYCSKDNIIYTKNMNKLICAPGSLTQVSIPDTVIEIGGWAFYGCTGLPEVRLPASLIEIDNGAFESCTGLTEVNLPASLTKIGERAFLDCINLTKIDLSLCTSLTFIGPQAFKNISPDAQFTIPTEEVKKLLKDSAEAP
;
A
#
# COMPACT_ATOMS: atom_id res chain seq x y z
N MET A 1 36.64 -7.45 -36.36
CA MET A 1 35.38 -7.13 -35.65
C MET A 1 34.87 -5.75 -36.06
N ASN A 2 34.60 -5.60 -37.36
CA ASN A 2 33.95 -4.43 -37.96
C ASN A 2 32.65 -4.94 -38.58
N GLN A 3 31.59 -4.97 -37.77
CA GLN A 3 30.17 -5.03 -38.13
C GLN A 3 29.39 -5.17 -36.81
N ILE A 4 28.15 -4.66 -36.78
CA ILE A 4 27.28 -4.47 -35.60
C ILE A 4 27.41 -3.07 -34.95
N LYS A 5 27.11 -2.06 -35.78
CA LYS A 5 26.39 -0.84 -35.40
C LYS A 5 25.48 -0.48 -36.58
N LYS A 6 24.32 -1.13 -36.70
CA LYS A 6 23.22 -0.70 -37.58
C LYS A 6 21.98 -1.63 -37.50
N GLU A 7 21.41 -1.83 -36.31
CA GLU A 7 20.03 -2.30 -36.22
C GLU A 7 19.35 -1.58 -35.06
N GLY A 8 18.43 -0.69 -35.41
CA GLY A 8 17.75 0.22 -34.49
C GLY A 8 16.90 1.18 -35.28
N LEU A 9 15.79 0.68 -35.82
CA LEU A 9 14.48 1.34 -35.95
C LEU A 9 13.64 0.55 -36.99
N ALA A 10 12.92 -0.44 -36.50
CA ALA A 10 11.75 -0.96 -37.19
C ALA A 10 10.73 -1.39 -36.14
N LEU A 11 9.46 -1.04 -36.38
CA LEU A 11 8.24 -1.40 -35.66
C LEU A 11 7.94 -0.66 -34.34
N ILE A 12 7.04 0.33 -34.39
CA ILE A 12 5.60 0.23 -34.03
C ILE A 12 5.02 1.65 -34.05
N LYS A 13 4.34 2.03 -35.14
CA LYS A 13 3.24 2.99 -35.13
C LYS A 13 2.12 2.38 -35.97
N VAL A 14 1.09 1.94 -35.27
CA VAL A 14 -0.14 1.32 -35.75
C VAL A 14 -1.23 2.40 -35.63
N PHE A 15 -2.00 2.58 -36.71
CA PHE A 15 -3.35 3.19 -36.78
C PHE A 15 -3.40 4.74 -36.70
N ILE A 16 -4.01 5.54 -37.60
CA ILE A 16 -5.22 5.53 -38.45
C ILE A 16 -4.95 6.59 -39.56
N MET A 17 -5.29 6.52 -40.86
CA MET A 17 -6.60 6.37 -41.52
C MET A 17 -6.42 6.23 -43.06
N THR A 18 -7.08 5.22 -43.64
CA THR A 18 -7.70 5.10 -44.99
C THR A 18 -7.44 6.21 -46.05
N ALA A 19 -6.76 5.97 -47.17
CA ALA A 19 -7.19 5.27 -48.41
C ALA A 19 -8.00 6.13 -49.42
N VAL A 20 -7.35 6.54 -50.53
CA VAL A 20 -7.92 6.53 -51.90
C VAL A 20 -6.81 6.20 -52.91
N CYS A 21 -7.10 5.26 -53.81
CA CYS A 21 -6.22 4.65 -54.82
C CYS A 21 -6.15 5.40 -56.17
N MET A 22 -5.04 5.13 -56.90
CA MET A 22 -4.86 4.94 -58.37
C MET A 22 -3.95 5.93 -59.17
N LEU A 23 -2.69 5.47 -59.42
CA LEU A 23 -1.81 5.50 -60.64
C LEU A 23 -1.67 6.75 -61.57
N PRO A 24 -0.57 6.91 -62.36
CA PRO A 24 0.80 6.38 -62.30
C PRO A 24 1.92 7.46 -62.44
N LEU A 25 3.15 6.99 -62.27
CA LEU A 25 4.47 7.60 -62.44
C LEU A 25 4.73 8.39 -63.75
N LEU A 26 5.64 9.38 -63.60
CA LEU A 26 6.53 10.09 -64.57
C LEU A 26 6.04 11.43 -65.14
N PHE A 27 6.60 12.55 -64.65
CA PHE A 27 7.50 13.44 -65.41
C PHE A 27 8.24 14.37 -64.44
N VAL A 28 9.55 14.54 -64.68
CA VAL A 28 10.48 15.34 -63.87
C VAL A 28 10.33 16.82 -64.23
N SER A 29 10.01 17.65 -63.24
CA SER A 29 10.21 19.12 -63.25
C SER A 29 10.46 19.55 -61.79
N PRO A 30 11.22 20.63 -61.51
CA PRO A 30 11.45 21.05 -60.14
C PRO A 30 10.12 21.51 -59.55
N LEU A 31 9.55 20.71 -58.64
CA LEU A 31 8.33 21.06 -57.93
C LEU A 31 8.68 22.20 -56.96
N ILE A 32 8.39 23.43 -57.39
CA ILE A 32 8.06 24.52 -56.47
C ILE A 32 6.96 23.93 -55.58
N ALA A 33 7.19 23.86 -54.27
CA ALA A 33 6.14 23.44 -53.35
C ALA A 33 4.95 24.39 -53.57
N GLU A 34 3.86 23.90 -54.16
CA GLU A 34 2.66 24.70 -54.36
C GLU A 34 2.19 25.17 -52.99
N GLU A 35 2.17 26.49 -52.81
CA GLU A 35 1.63 27.15 -51.62
C GLU A 35 0.18 26.68 -51.46
N THR A 36 -0.17 26.08 -50.32
CA THR A 36 -1.54 25.59 -50.09
C THR A 36 -2.53 26.77 -50.07
N ASP A 37 -3.78 26.54 -50.50
CA ASP A 37 -4.86 27.56 -50.48
C ASP A 37 -4.99 28.31 -49.13
N GLU A 38 -4.70 27.61 -48.02
CA GLU A 38 -4.68 28.20 -46.67
C GLU A 38 -3.59 29.26 -46.46
N ILE A 39 -2.39 29.05 -47.01
CA ILE A 39 -1.26 30.00 -46.92
C ILE A 39 -1.50 31.18 -47.84
N GLN A 40 -2.08 30.93 -49.02
CA GLN A 40 -2.44 32.00 -49.93
C GLN A 40 -3.51 32.91 -49.32
N THR A 41 -4.53 32.33 -48.68
CA THR A 41 -5.54 33.09 -47.93
C THR A 41 -4.91 33.90 -46.78
N LEU A 42 -3.99 33.29 -46.02
CA LEU A 42 -3.27 33.98 -44.94
C LEU A 42 -2.42 35.15 -45.47
N ARG A 43 -1.77 34.97 -46.62
CA ARG A 43 -0.98 36.01 -47.29
C ARG A 43 -1.86 37.17 -47.72
N GLU A 44 -3.01 36.90 -48.32
CA GLU A 44 -3.98 37.94 -48.68
C GLU A 44 -4.43 38.75 -47.46
N ASP A 45 -4.73 38.09 -46.34
CA ASP A 45 -5.14 38.77 -45.11
C ASP A 45 -4.00 39.56 -44.46
N ALA A 46 -2.77 39.06 -44.54
CA ALA A 46 -1.58 39.79 -44.11
C ALA A 46 -1.34 41.05 -44.97
N GLU A 47 -1.56 40.95 -46.28
CA GLU A 47 -1.47 42.06 -47.24
C GLU A 47 -2.58 43.10 -47.05
N LYS A 48 -3.79 42.68 -46.67
CA LYS A 48 -4.90 43.57 -46.25
C LYS A 48 -4.62 44.30 -44.94
N GLY A 49 -3.54 43.96 -44.24
CA GLY A 49 -3.09 44.66 -43.04
C GLY A 49 -3.50 44.00 -41.73
N HIS A 50 -4.10 42.80 -41.75
CA HIS A 50 -4.54 42.16 -40.50
C HIS A 50 -3.34 41.71 -39.65
N ALA A 51 -3.19 42.31 -38.46
CA ALA A 51 -2.01 42.09 -37.61
C ALA A 51 -1.79 40.62 -37.18
N TRP A 52 -2.87 39.87 -36.92
CA TRP A 52 -2.77 38.45 -36.59
C TRP A 52 -2.24 37.62 -37.78
N ALA A 53 -2.71 37.91 -39.00
CA ALA A 53 -2.27 37.22 -40.22
C ALA A 53 -0.80 37.53 -40.55
N GLN A 54 -0.39 38.79 -40.34
CA GLN A 54 1.01 39.19 -40.46
C GLN A 54 1.89 38.49 -39.40
N TYR A 55 1.41 38.37 -38.16
CA TYR A 55 2.13 37.62 -37.13
C TYR A 55 2.30 36.14 -37.52
N ASP A 56 1.21 35.48 -37.92
CA ASP A 56 1.22 34.05 -38.27
C ASP A 56 2.11 33.79 -39.48
N LEU A 57 2.03 34.63 -40.51
CA LEU A 57 2.91 34.54 -41.68
C LEU A 57 4.38 34.74 -41.30
N GLY A 58 4.66 35.70 -40.40
CA GLY A 58 6.01 35.89 -39.83
C GLY A 58 6.51 34.66 -39.07
N PHE A 59 5.64 33.99 -38.32
CA PHE A 59 5.95 32.74 -37.62
C PHE A 59 6.22 31.59 -38.59
N MET A 60 5.41 31.46 -39.65
CA MET A 60 5.62 30.45 -40.69
C MET A 60 6.97 30.62 -41.39
N TYR A 61 7.34 31.85 -41.75
CA TYR A 61 8.65 32.16 -42.32
C TYR A 61 9.81 31.89 -41.36
N LYS A 62 9.64 32.17 -40.06
CA LYS A 62 10.65 31.87 -39.04
C LYS A 62 10.89 30.36 -38.90
N GLU A 63 9.82 29.57 -38.93
CA GLU A 63 9.88 28.12 -38.70
C GLU A 63 10.04 27.30 -39.99
N GLY A 64 9.92 27.92 -41.17
CA GLY A 64 9.90 27.22 -42.46
C GLY A 64 8.69 26.29 -42.63
N ARG A 65 7.54 26.63 -42.02
CA ARG A 65 6.33 25.81 -42.07
C ARG A 65 5.48 26.23 -43.26
N GLY A 66 5.38 25.40 -44.29
CA GLY A 66 4.56 25.67 -45.47
C GLY A 66 5.12 26.74 -46.43
N VAL A 67 6.14 27.49 -46.01
CA VAL A 67 6.92 28.44 -46.82
C VAL A 67 8.41 28.16 -46.63
N GLU A 68 9.24 28.57 -47.59
CA GLU A 68 10.70 28.53 -47.41
C GLU A 68 11.11 29.40 -46.22
N GLN A 69 11.96 28.87 -45.34
CA GLN A 69 12.39 29.58 -44.14
C GLN A 69 13.15 30.85 -44.55
N SER A 70 12.72 32.00 -44.03
CA SER A 70 13.42 33.27 -44.19
C SER A 70 13.21 34.14 -42.97
N TYR A 71 14.31 34.46 -42.27
CA TYR A 71 14.25 35.34 -41.12
C TYR A 71 13.99 36.79 -41.52
N GLU A 72 14.44 37.20 -42.70
CA GLU A 72 14.17 38.54 -43.25
C GLU A 72 12.67 38.74 -43.51
N GLN A 73 12.00 37.74 -44.09
CA GLN A 73 10.55 37.77 -44.27
C GLN A 73 9.82 37.71 -42.93
N ALA A 74 10.30 36.89 -41.99
CA ALA A 74 9.75 36.86 -40.63
C ALA A 74 9.82 38.23 -39.95
N VAL A 75 10.98 38.90 -40.00
CA VAL A 75 11.18 40.26 -39.47
C VAL A 75 10.25 41.25 -40.15
N TYR A 76 10.15 41.20 -41.48
CA TYR A 76 9.28 42.10 -42.24
C TYR A 76 7.81 42.01 -41.77
N TRP A 77 7.28 40.79 -41.68
CA TRP A 77 5.89 40.58 -41.28
C TRP A 77 5.65 40.84 -39.78
N TYR A 78 6.57 40.41 -38.91
CA TYR A 78 6.52 40.77 -37.50
C TYR A 78 6.59 42.27 -37.28
N ASN A 79 7.40 43.03 -38.04
CA ASN A 79 7.48 44.48 -37.92
C ASN A 79 6.14 45.14 -38.24
N LYS A 80 5.47 44.72 -39.34
CA LYS A 80 4.13 45.24 -39.67
C LYS A 80 3.10 44.96 -38.57
N ALA A 81 3.07 43.75 -38.02
CA ALA A 81 2.16 43.41 -36.92
C ALA A 81 2.52 44.15 -35.62
N ALA A 82 3.81 44.29 -35.32
CA ALA A 82 4.32 44.94 -34.12
C ALA A 82 4.04 46.45 -34.09
N GLU A 83 4.15 47.12 -35.24
CA GLU A 83 3.79 48.53 -35.44
C GLU A 83 2.31 48.79 -35.18
N GLN A 84 1.44 47.81 -35.44
CA GLN A 84 0.01 47.86 -35.12
C GLN A 84 -0.30 47.57 -33.65
N GLY A 85 0.71 47.29 -32.82
CA GLY A 85 0.52 47.02 -31.40
C GLY A 85 0.41 45.54 -31.03
N PHE A 86 0.52 44.60 -31.97
CA PHE A 86 0.35 43.17 -31.69
C PHE A 86 1.47 42.64 -30.78
N ALA A 87 1.13 42.26 -29.54
CA ALA A 87 2.10 42.02 -28.47
C ALA A 87 3.03 40.83 -28.76
N GLU A 88 2.51 39.76 -29.34
CA GLU A 88 3.27 38.56 -29.70
C GLU A 88 4.27 38.86 -30.83
N ALA A 89 3.87 39.67 -31.81
CA ALA A 89 4.77 40.13 -32.87
C ALA A 89 5.86 41.06 -32.31
N GLN A 90 5.52 41.96 -31.38
CA GLN A 90 6.50 42.79 -30.69
C GLN A 90 7.51 41.93 -29.91
N ASN A 91 7.05 40.90 -29.19
CA ASN A 91 7.94 39.98 -28.49
C ASN A 91 8.85 39.22 -29.47
N ASN A 92 8.29 38.65 -30.54
CA ASN A 92 9.07 37.89 -31.51
C ASN A 92 10.05 38.78 -32.25
N LEU A 93 9.67 39.99 -32.63
CA LEU A 93 10.59 40.97 -33.21
C LEU A 93 11.70 41.36 -32.25
N GLY A 94 11.38 41.50 -30.95
CA GLY A 94 12.38 41.68 -29.90
C GLY A 94 13.39 40.54 -29.85
N PHE A 95 12.93 39.30 -30.03
CA PHE A 95 13.79 38.12 -30.15
C PHE A 95 14.65 38.15 -31.42
N MET A 96 14.08 38.49 -32.57
CA MET A 96 14.83 38.61 -33.83
C MET A 96 15.98 39.62 -33.70
N TYR A 97 15.75 40.78 -33.08
CA TYR A 97 16.79 41.77 -32.80
C TYR A 97 17.82 41.31 -31.75
N LYS A 98 17.40 40.55 -30.74
CA LYS A 98 18.32 40.02 -29.70
C LYS A 98 19.30 39.03 -30.31
N GLU A 99 18.83 38.15 -31.19
CA GLU A 99 19.64 37.10 -31.80
C GLU A 99 20.30 37.53 -33.14
N GLY A 100 19.85 38.64 -33.75
CA GLY A 100 20.34 39.10 -35.05
C GLY A 100 19.84 38.24 -36.23
N LEU A 101 18.64 37.68 -36.13
CA LEU A 101 18.06 36.80 -37.14
C LEU A 101 17.29 37.62 -38.18
N GLY A 102 17.76 37.67 -39.43
CA GLY A 102 17.11 38.42 -40.52
C GLY A 102 17.15 39.95 -40.35
N VAL A 103 17.86 40.44 -39.33
CA VAL A 103 18.06 41.86 -39.00
C VAL A 103 19.37 42.02 -38.24
N GLU A 104 20.02 43.19 -38.35
CA GLU A 104 21.21 43.50 -37.57
C GLU A 104 20.93 43.40 -36.05
N GLN A 105 21.78 42.68 -35.34
CA GLN A 105 21.63 42.46 -33.90
C GLN A 105 21.64 43.80 -33.15
N SER A 106 20.62 44.04 -32.34
CA SER A 106 20.51 45.24 -31.52
C SER A 106 19.76 44.96 -30.23
N TYR A 107 20.49 44.86 -29.12
CA TYR A 107 19.87 44.71 -27.80
C TYR A 107 19.00 45.91 -27.41
N LYS A 108 19.32 47.11 -27.90
CA LYS A 108 18.49 48.31 -27.66
C LYS A 108 17.14 48.17 -28.35
N SER A 109 17.12 47.70 -29.60
CA SER A 109 15.89 47.43 -30.34
C SER A 109 15.09 46.29 -29.72
N ALA A 110 15.78 45.22 -29.28
CA ALA A 110 15.15 44.12 -28.56
C ALA A 110 14.44 44.59 -27.30
N VAL A 111 15.13 45.38 -26.46
CA VAL A 111 14.57 45.98 -25.24
C VAL A 111 13.37 46.86 -25.54
N TYR A 112 13.44 47.67 -26.59
CA TYR A 112 12.33 48.54 -27.00
C TYR A 112 11.07 47.73 -27.30
N TRP A 113 11.20 46.67 -28.10
CA TRP A 113 10.06 45.83 -28.49
C TRP A 113 9.56 44.94 -27.35
N TYR A 114 10.46 44.31 -26.58
CA TYR A 114 10.07 43.57 -25.38
C TYR A 114 9.34 44.46 -24.36
N ARG A 115 9.77 45.72 -24.18
CA ARG A 115 9.09 46.65 -23.28
C ARG A 115 7.67 46.94 -23.72
N LYS A 116 7.45 47.24 -25.01
CA LYS A 116 6.09 47.46 -25.54
C LYS A 116 5.19 46.25 -25.29
N ALA A 117 5.67 45.04 -25.57
CA ALA A 117 4.89 43.82 -25.33
C ALA A 117 4.68 43.53 -23.83
N ALA A 118 5.68 43.77 -22.99
CA ALA A 118 5.62 43.56 -21.54
C ALA A 118 4.65 44.52 -20.84
N GLU A 119 4.55 45.77 -21.32
CA GLU A 119 3.57 46.77 -20.87
C GLU A 119 2.14 46.38 -21.22
N GLN A 120 1.95 45.60 -22.30
CA GLN A 120 0.68 44.95 -22.64
C GLN A 120 0.41 43.66 -21.83
N LYS A 121 1.21 43.41 -20.80
CA LYS A 121 1.12 42.28 -19.88
C LYS A 121 1.43 40.90 -20.50
N LEU A 122 2.02 40.83 -21.69
CA LEU A 122 2.46 39.54 -22.26
C LEU A 122 3.56 38.92 -21.37
N ALA A 123 3.26 37.81 -20.70
CA ALA A 123 4.15 37.19 -19.72
C ALA A 123 5.53 36.80 -20.30
N GLU A 124 5.54 36.30 -21.54
CA GLU A 124 6.76 35.99 -22.28
C GLU A 124 7.67 37.20 -22.48
N ALA A 125 7.08 38.34 -22.87
CA ALA A 125 7.82 39.59 -23.03
C ALA A 125 8.31 40.16 -21.69
N GLN A 126 7.52 40.04 -20.63
CA GLN A 126 7.94 40.42 -19.28
C GLN A 126 9.14 39.59 -18.82
N PHE A 127 9.12 38.27 -19.05
CA PHE A 127 10.26 37.41 -18.76
C PHE A 127 11.49 37.77 -19.60
N ASN A 128 11.31 37.99 -20.90
CA ASN A 128 12.42 38.37 -21.79
C ASN A 128 13.02 39.72 -21.40
N LEU A 129 12.19 40.72 -21.05
CA LEU A 129 12.66 42.00 -20.53
C LEU A 129 13.37 41.85 -19.18
N GLY A 130 12.88 40.95 -18.32
CA GLY A 130 13.57 40.54 -17.09
C GLY A 130 14.97 40.02 -17.37
N ASN A 131 15.15 39.14 -18.37
CA ASN A 131 16.47 38.65 -18.79
C ASN A 131 17.36 39.78 -19.30
N MET A 132 16.83 40.73 -20.08
CA MET A 132 17.62 41.88 -20.55
C MET A 132 18.15 42.73 -19.38
N TYR A 133 17.36 42.94 -18.32
CA TYR A 133 17.81 43.60 -17.10
C TYR A 133 18.80 42.75 -16.29
N PHE A 134 18.57 41.45 -16.20
CA PHE A 134 19.42 40.53 -15.43
C PHE A 134 20.83 40.43 -16.03
N ASP A 135 20.93 40.35 -17.35
CA ASP A 135 22.21 40.21 -18.06
C ASP A 135 22.84 41.56 -18.41
N GLY A 136 22.07 42.66 -18.38
CA GLY A 136 22.53 43.99 -18.78
C GLY A 136 22.67 44.15 -20.30
N LEU A 137 21.79 43.51 -21.07
CA LEU A 137 21.79 43.57 -22.53
C LEU A 137 20.93 44.75 -22.99
N GLY A 138 21.54 45.74 -23.65
CA GLY A 138 20.86 46.95 -24.12
C GLY A 138 20.35 47.88 -23.01
N LEU A 139 20.60 47.53 -21.75
CA LEU A 139 20.21 48.21 -20.51
C LEU A 139 21.35 48.10 -19.48
N ALA A 140 21.36 48.96 -18.48
CA ALA A 140 22.21 48.73 -17.31
C ALA A 140 21.72 47.50 -16.54
N LYS A 141 22.65 46.61 -16.18
CA LYS A 141 22.38 45.41 -15.38
C LYS A 141 21.69 45.80 -14.06
N ASN A 142 20.53 45.22 -13.79
CA ASN A 142 19.75 45.50 -12.58
C ASN A 142 18.91 44.28 -12.19
N ALA A 143 19.35 43.57 -11.15
CA ALA A 143 18.68 42.36 -10.68
C ALA A 143 17.34 42.64 -9.99
N GLU A 144 17.16 43.79 -9.33
CA GLU A 144 15.89 44.16 -8.68
C GLU A 144 14.79 44.36 -9.72
N LYS A 145 15.08 45.12 -10.78
CA LYS A 145 14.16 45.28 -11.92
C LYS A 145 13.89 43.97 -12.65
N ALA A 146 14.90 43.12 -12.78
CA ALA A 146 14.70 41.78 -13.35
C ALA A 146 13.70 40.97 -12.50
N ALA A 147 13.87 40.96 -11.17
CA ALA A 147 12.95 40.30 -10.25
C ALA A 147 11.52 40.86 -10.33
N GLU A 148 11.34 42.17 -10.44
CA GLU A 148 10.02 42.79 -10.63
C GLU A 148 9.33 42.28 -11.91
N TRP A 149 10.07 42.17 -13.02
CA TRP A 149 9.52 41.68 -14.28
C TRP A 149 9.25 40.17 -14.26
N TYR A 150 10.14 39.39 -13.64
CA TYR A 150 9.90 37.96 -13.44
C TYR A 150 8.68 37.73 -12.55
N LEU A 151 8.48 38.53 -11.49
CA LEU A 151 7.31 38.45 -10.62
C LEU A 151 6.01 38.63 -11.42
N LYS A 152 5.93 39.68 -12.24
CA LYS A 152 4.77 39.92 -13.11
C LYS A 152 4.50 38.75 -14.07
N ALA A 153 5.54 38.12 -14.62
CA ALA A 153 5.40 36.97 -15.50
C ALA A 153 5.00 35.69 -14.74
N ALA A 154 5.58 35.47 -13.56
CA ALA A 154 5.30 34.31 -12.72
C ALA A 154 3.90 34.35 -12.10
N ASP A 155 3.39 35.53 -11.74
CA ASP A 155 2.02 35.75 -11.27
C ASP A 155 0.98 35.41 -12.35
N GLN A 156 1.37 35.47 -13.62
CA GLN A 156 0.57 35.02 -14.76
C GLN A 156 0.75 33.52 -15.07
N GLY A 157 1.47 32.80 -14.21
CA GLY A 157 1.71 31.36 -14.34
C GLY A 157 2.93 30.99 -15.17
N LEU A 158 3.77 31.91 -15.64
CA LEU A 158 4.91 31.52 -16.48
C LEU A 158 5.98 30.74 -15.68
N ALA A 159 6.02 29.42 -15.87
CA ALA A 159 6.83 28.52 -15.05
C ALA A 159 8.35 28.83 -15.07
N LYS A 160 8.90 29.25 -16.22
CA LYS A 160 10.32 29.66 -16.30
C LYS A 160 10.62 30.93 -15.50
N ALA A 161 9.67 31.87 -15.41
CA ALA A 161 9.81 33.06 -14.56
C ALA A 161 9.73 32.68 -13.08
N ALA A 162 8.79 31.80 -12.71
CA ALA A 162 8.71 31.25 -11.35
C ALA A 162 10.00 30.53 -10.96
N ASN A 163 10.59 29.71 -11.84
CA ASN A 163 11.88 29.06 -11.56
C ASN A 163 13.02 30.08 -11.33
N LYS A 164 13.09 31.15 -12.13
CA LYS A 164 14.09 32.22 -11.92
C LYS A 164 13.87 32.97 -10.61
N LEU A 165 12.62 33.28 -10.24
CA LEU A 165 12.32 33.88 -8.93
C LEU A 165 12.71 32.97 -7.77
N GLY A 166 12.45 31.67 -7.89
CA GLY A 166 12.88 30.68 -6.89
C GLY A 166 14.38 30.77 -6.65
N TRP A 167 15.17 30.78 -7.75
CA TRP A 167 16.63 30.92 -7.68
C TRP A 167 17.06 32.28 -7.10
N MET A 168 16.42 33.38 -7.49
CA MET A 168 16.73 34.73 -6.98
C MET A 168 16.47 34.83 -5.48
N HIS A 169 15.38 34.24 -4.98
CA HIS A 169 15.08 34.18 -3.55
C HIS A 169 16.04 33.28 -2.78
N HIS A 170 16.45 32.14 -3.35
CA HIS A 170 17.45 31.27 -2.72
C HIS A 170 18.83 31.94 -2.61
N LYS A 171 19.25 32.68 -3.65
CA LYS A 171 20.57 33.36 -3.69
C LYS A 171 20.57 34.78 -3.13
N GLY A 172 19.42 35.37 -2.88
CA GLY A 172 19.30 36.78 -2.47
C GLY A 172 19.73 37.77 -3.55
N VAL A 173 19.53 37.45 -4.82
CA VAL A 173 19.94 38.29 -5.96
C VAL A 173 18.76 39.12 -6.43
N GLY A 174 18.84 40.45 -6.32
CA GLY A 174 17.75 41.38 -6.70
C GLY A 174 16.52 41.34 -5.78
N VAL A 175 16.50 40.43 -4.81
CA VAL A 175 15.49 40.30 -3.75
C VAL A 175 16.18 39.87 -2.47
N ARG A 176 15.55 40.11 -1.31
CA ARG A 176 16.04 39.57 -0.05
C ARG A 176 16.02 38.04 -0.10
N GLN A 177 17.12 37.42 0.36
CA GLN A 177 17.22 35.96 0.47
C GLN A 177 16.09 35.41 1.36
N ASN A 178 15.39 34.39 0.86
CA ASN A 178 14.31 33.71 1.57
C ASN A 178 14.08 32.32 0.95
N ASP A 179 14.51 31.27 1.65
CA ASP A 179 14.42 29.89 1.15
C ASP A 179 12.97 29.35 1.12
N GLU A 180 12.09 29.80 2.01
CA GLU A 180 10.67 29.42 1.97
C GLU A 180 9.98 29.94 0.70
N LYS A 181 10.29 31.19 0.30
CA LYS A 181 9.84 31.75 -0.98
C LYS A 181 10.51 31.06 -2.16
N ALA A 182 11.76 30.61 -2.03
CA ALA A 182 12.41 29.81 -3.06
C ALA A 182 11.65 28.50 -3.30
N VAL A 183 11.32 27.77 -2.22
CA VAL A 183 10.48 26.56 -2.27
C VAL A 183 9.13 26.86 -2.91
N TYR A 184 8.46 27.93 -2.52
CA TYR A 184 7.16 28.34 -3.09
C TYR A 184 7.23 28.50 -4.61
N TRP A 185 8.21 29.27 -5.10
CA TRP A 185 8.32 29.56 -6.53
C TRP A 185 8.83 28.37 -7.35
N HIS A 186 9.80 27.60 -6.85
CA HIS A 186 10.22 26.37 -7.50
C HIS A 186 9.08 25.35 -7.55
N ARG A 187 8.25 25.25 -6.51
CA ARG A 187 7.04 24.42 -6.53
C ARG A 187 6.04 24.86 -7.59
N LYS A 188 5.73 26.15 -7.67
CA LYS A 188 4.86 26.70 -8.73
C LYS A 188 5.38 26.40 -10.14
N ALA A 189 6.71 26.40 -10.35
CA ALA A 189 7.30 26.00 -11.62
C ALA A 189 7.24 24.48 -11.84
N ALA A 190 7.56 23.69 -10.81
CA ALA A 190 7.65 22.23 -10.87
C ALA A 190 6.29 21.56 -11.13
N GLU A 191 5.24 22.05 -10.49
CA GLU A 191 3.85 21.59 -10.66
C GLU A 191 3.32 21.86 -12.09
N GLN A 192 3.89 22.84 -12.79
CA GLN A 192 3.58 23.14 -14.18
C GLN A 192 4.49 22.38 -15.18
N GLY A 193 5.28 21.42 -14.71
CA GLY A 193 6.11 20.58 -15.56
C GLY A 193 7.47 21.17 -15.93
N ASN A 194 7.88 22.33 -15.40
CA ASN A 194 9.20 22.88 -15.71
C ASN A 194 10.32 22.01 -15.12
N ALA A 195 11.11 21.36 -15.98
CA ALA A 195 12.17 20.42 -15.58
C ALA A 195 13.20 21.03 -14.63
N GLU A 196 13.66 22.26 -14.87
CA GLU A 196 14.58 22.96 -13.97
C GLU A 196 13.95 23.25 -12.60
N GLY A 197 12.67 23.64 -12.58
CA GLY A 197 11.91 23.87 -11.35
C GLY A 197 11.72 22.60 -10.54
N GLN A 198 11.44 21.47 -11.22
CA GLN A 198 11.38 20.15 -10.59
C GLN A 198 12.74 19.76 -10.00
N PHE A 199 13.84 19.91 -10.76
CA PHE A 199 15.18 19.65 -10.25
C PHE A 199 15.53 20.51 -9.04
N ASN A 200 15.30 21.82 -9.12
CA ASN A 200 15.59 22.75 -8.03
C ASN A 200 14.74 22.45 -6.79
N LEU A 201 13.46 22.09 -6.94
CA LEU A 201 12.64 21.67 -5.82
C LEU A 201 13.14 20.36 -5.20
N GLY A 202 13.55 19.39 -6.03
CA GLY A 202 14.19 18.15 -5.58
C GLY A 202 15.45 18.44 -4.76
N TRP A 203 16.28 19.38 -5.21
CA TRP A 203 17.47 19.83 -4.50
C TRP A 203 17.16 20.46 -3.14
N LEU A 204 16.13 21.29 -3.05
CA LEU A 204 15.71 21.90 -1.79
C LEU A 204 15.26 20.85 -0.76
N TYR A 205 14.54 19.81 -1.18
CA TYR A 205 14.21 18.68 -0.30
C TYR A 205 15.42 17.82 0.07
N TYR A 206 16.36 17.63 -0.84
CA TYR A 206 17.58 16.86 -0.61
C TYR A 206 18.46 17.53 0.47
N GLU A 207 18.63 18.84 0.40
CA GLU A 207 19.43 19.60 1.37
C GLU A 207 18.64 20.01 2.62
N GLY A 208 17.31 20.06 2.55
CA GLY A 208 16.46 20.57 3.63
C GLY A 208 16.49 22.11 3.72
N ILE A 209 16.53 22.79 2.57
CA ILE A 209 16.61 24.25 2.48
C ILE A 209 15.20 24.81 2.35
N GLY A 210 14.74 25.56 3.36
CA GLY A 210 13.37 26.11 3.42
C GLY A 210 12.26 25.06 3.61
N VAL A 211 12.61 23.77 3.69
CA VAL A 211 11.72 22.63 3.96
C VAL A 211 12.45 21.60 4.80
N LYS A 212 11.72 20.74 5.51
CA LYS A 212 12.31 19.57 6.17
C LYS A 212 12.96 18.67 5.11
N LYS A 213 14.20 18.25 5.37
CA LYS A 213 14.93 17.29 4.52
C LYS A 213 14.10 16.02 4.30
N ASP A 214 13.91 15.63 3.05
CA ASP A 214 13.05 14.52 2.64
C ASP A 214 13.58 13.90 1.34
N TYR A 215 14.35 12.81 1.46
CA TYR A 215 14.94 12.14 0.32
C TYR A 215 13.89 11.49 -0.60
N LYS A 216 12.72 11.10 -0.09
CA LYS A 216 11.67 10.52 -0.94
C LYS A 216 11.08 11.59 -1.86
N LYS A 217 10.73 12.75 -1.31
CA LYS A 217 10.27 13.89 -2.14
C LYS A 217 11.36 14.39 -3.07
N ALA A 218 12.61 14.41 -2.65
CA ALA A 218 13.73 14.75 -3.53
C ALA A 218 13.80 13.78 -4.73
N ALA A 219 13.72 12.47 -4.49
CA ALA A 219 13.71 11.45 -5.53
C ALA A 219 12.52 11.61 -6.49
N GLU A 220 11.32 11.87 -5.96
CA GLU A 220 10.12 12.11 -6.78
C GLU A 220 10.31 13.28 -7.76
N TRP A 221 10.84 14.42 -7.27
CA TRP A 221 11.05 15.60 -8.11
C TRP A 221 12.23 15.44 -9.08
N PHE A 222 13.33 14.81 -8.65
CA PHE A 222 14.42 14.45 -9.55
C PHE A 222 13.95 13.47 -10.63
N GLY A 223 13.09 12.50 -10.30
CA GLY A 223 12.48 11.56 -11.25
C GLY A 223 11.74 12.27 -12.36
N LYS A 224 10.83 13.20 -12.01
CA LYS A 224 10.08 13.99 -13.01
C LYS A 224 11.00 14.82 -13.91
N ALA A 225 12.07 15.42 -13.36
CA ALA A 225 13.04 16.16 -14.16
C ALA A 225 13.91 15.25 -15.05
N ALA A 226 14.26 14.05 -14.55
CA ALA A 226 15.05 13.05 -15.24
C ALA A 226 14.30 12.42 -16.42
N GLU A 227 12.99 12.21 -16.29
CA GLU A 227 12.08 11.75 -17.36
C GLU A 227 12.03 12.74 -18.53
N GLN A 228 12.21 14.03 -18.23
CA GLN A 228 12.32 15.10 -19.25
C GLN A 228 13.72 15.23 -19.85
N GLY A 229 14.65 14.32 -19.50
CA GLY A 229 16.00 14.26 -20.06
C GLY A 229 17.04 15.14 -19.36
N LEU A 230 16.75 15.69 -18.17
CA LEU A 230 17.74 16.50 -17.45
C LEU A 230 18.83 15.61 -16.84
N ALA A 231 20.04 15.66 -17.42
CA ALA A 231 21.16 14.81 -17.02
C ALA A 231 21.58 14.98 -15.55
N GLU A 232 21.50 16.20 -15.02
CA GLU A 232 21.80 16.50 -13.61
C GLU A 232 20.80 15.81 -12.68
N ALA A 233 19.51 15.80 -13.04
CA ALA A 233 18.49 15.10 -12.27
C ALA A 233 18.70 13.58 -12.31
N GLN A 234 19.07 13.02 -13.47
CA GLN A 234 19.38 11.60 -13.61
C GLN A 234 20.56 11.19 -12.72
N ALA A 235 21.63 12.00 -12.68
CA ALA A 235 22.79 11.75 -11.83
C ALA A 235 22.43 11.83 -10.34
N ARG A 236 21.67 12.84 -9.92
CA ARG A 236 21.23 13.00 -8.52
C ARG A 236 20.26 11.93 -8.07
N LEU A 237 19.33 11.52 -8.93
CA LEU A 237 18.42 10.42 -8.64
C LEU A 237 19.20 9.13 -8.37
N LYS A 238 20.19 8.81 -9.21
CA LYS A 238 21.05 7.64 -9.01
C LYS A 238 21.83 7.69 -7.70
N GLU A 239 22.45 8.84 -7.39
CA GLU A 239 23.18 9.04 -6.12
C GLU A 239 22.26 8.83 -4.91
N LEU A 240 21.03 9.34 -5.00
CA LEU A 240 20.03 9.24 -3.95
C LEU A 240 19.54 7.80 -3.77
N GLU A 241 19.30 7.08 -4.86
CA GLU A 241 18.98 5.65 -4.83
C GLU A 241 20.09 4.83 -4.17
N ASP A 242 21.36 5.13 -4.47
CA ASP A 242 22.51 4.46 -3.87
C ASP A 242 22.67 4.82 -2.38
N LEU A 243 22.40 6.07 -1.99
CA LEU A 243 22.38 6.49 -0.59
C LEU A 243 21.28 5.79 0.21
N ILE A 244 20.07 5.69 -0.36
CA ILE A 244 18.94 4.97 0.25
C ILE A 244 19.31 3.49 0.42
N LYS A 245 19.89 2.85 -0.61
CA LYS A 245 20.36 1.45 -0.51
C LYS A 245 21.42 1.26 0.56
N LYS A 246 22.38 2.18 0.69
CA LYS A 246 23.46 2.08 1.69
C LYS A 246 22.96 2.22 3.12
N ASN A 247 21.85 2.93 3.31
CA ASN A 247 21.21 3.12 4.62
C ASN A 247 20.10 2.10 4.91
N ARG A 248 19.76 1.19 3.99
CA ARG A 248 18.89 0.05 4.30
C ARG A 248 19.58 -0.88 5.28
N ASN A 249 18.83 -1.45 6.21
CA ASN A 249 19.31 -2.54 7.03
C ASN A 249 19.73 -3.68 6.09
N PRO A 250 21.03 -4.04 5.99
CA PRO A 250 21.51 -5.00 5.00
C PRO A 250 20.98 -6.41 5.25
N LEU A 251 20.36 -6.65 6.41
CA LEU A 251 19.70 -7.92 6.71
C LEU A 251 18.36 -8.06 5.99
N LEU A 252 17.66 -6.98 5.63
CA LEU A 252 16.28 -7.04 5.14
C LEU A 252 16.22 -7.05 3.60
N ILE A 253 15.43 -7.97 3.04
CA ILE A 253 15.12 -8.02 1.60
C ILE A 253 13.73 -7.41 1.40
N ILE A 254 13.68 -6.16 0.91
CA ILE A 254 12.44 -5.41 0.73
C ILE A 254 12.24 -5.11 -0.75
N ASP A 255 11.16 -5.63 -1.30
CA ASP A 255 10.75 -5.46 -2.69
C ASP A 255 10.31 -4.03 -2.99
N LYS A 256 10.17 -3.69 -4.28
CA LYS A 256 9.83 -2.33 -4.73
C LYS A 256 8.45 -1.86 -4.25
N ASP A 257 7.54 -2.78 -3.97
CA ASP A 257 6.19 -2.49 -3.48
C ASP A 257 6.17 -2.22 -1.95
N GLY A 258 7.27 -2.51 -1.25
CA GLY A 258 7.39 -2.41 0.20
C GLY A 258 7.17 -3.73 0.94
N THR A 259 7.05 -4.86 0.23
CA THR A 259 6.94 -6.17 0.87
C THR A 259 8.32 -6.62 1.36
N LEU A 260 8.45 -6.89 2.66
CA LEU A 260 9.60 -7.57 3.23
C LEU A 260 9.48 -9.06 2.91
N THR A 261 10.33 -9.57 2.03
CA THR A 261 10.25 -10.94 1.49
C THR A 261 11.25 -11.91 2.10
N GLY A 262 12.19 -11.41 2.90
CA GLY A 262 13.12 -12.29 3.61
C GLY A 262 14.29 -11.56 4.25
N LEU A 263 15.24 -12.36 4.72
CA LEU A 263 16.48 -11.90 5.31
C LEU A 263 17.67 -12.36 4.46
N THR A 264 18.69 -11.51 4.33
CA THR A 264 19.92 -11.88 3.61
C THR A 264 20.75 -12.92 4.40
N ASP A 265 20.65 -12.89 5.72
CA ASP A 265 21.34 -13.81 6.63
C ASP A 265 20.63 -13.84 8.00
N LYS A 266 19.76 -14.82 8.21
CA LYS A 266 19.01 -15.02 9.47
C LYS A 266 19.92 -15.16 10.69
N THR A 267 21.15 -15.68 10.53
CA THR A 267 22.06 -15.92 11.67
C THR A 267 22.61 -14.64 12.31
N LYS A 268 22.46 -13.51 11.62
CA LYS A 268 22.84 -12.18 12.12
C LYS A 268 21.72 -11.49 12.88
N LEU A 269 20.49 -12.00 12.80
CA LEU A 269 19.37 -11.45 13.52
C LEU A 269 19.50 -11.78 15.00
N LYS A 270 19.68 -10.76 15.85
CA LYS A 270 19.81 -10.91 17.30
C LYS A 270 19.15 -9.76 18.02
N GLY A 271 18.39 -10.08 19.07
CA GLY A 271 17.77 -9.08 19.94
C GLY A 271 16.62 -8.34 19.25
N LYS A 272 16.57 -7.03 19.45
CA LYS A 272 15.54 -6.14 18.89
C LYS A 272 15.80 -5.83 17.41
N LEU A 273 14.78 -5.98 16.57
CA LEU A 273 14.77 -5.53 15.18
C LEU A 273 13.81 -4.34 15.00
N VAL A 274 14.32 -3.22 14.49
CA VAL A 274 13.50 -2.08 14.07
C VAL A 274 13.26 -2.17 12.57
N LEU A 275 11.99 -2.23 12.16
CA LEU A 275 11.63 -2.25 10.75
C LEU A 275 11.62 -0.83 10.17
N PRO A 276 12.09 -0.62 8.91
CA PRO A 276 12.11 0.70 8.31
C PRO A 276 10.72 1.12 7.79
N THR A 277 10.53 2.42 7.59
CA THR A 277 9.27 3.04 7.12
C THR A 277 8.80 2.55 5.75
N GLU A 278 9.68 1.91 4.98
CA GLU A 278 9.39 1.38 3.64
C GLU A 278 8.67 0.03 3.66
N VAL A 279 8.64 -0.66 4.82
CA VAL A 279 7.90 -1.94 4.96
C VAL A 279 6.41 -1.67 5.05
N LYS A 280 5.67 -2.20 4.07
CA LYS A 280 4.20 -2.13 3.97
C LYS A 280 3.51 -3.47 4.16
N LYS A 281 4.25 -4.56 3.96
CA LYS A 281 3.79 -5.93 4.19
C LYS A 281 4.96 -6.76 4.68
N ILE A 282 4.69 -7.73 5.56
CA ILE A 282 5.62 -8.81 5.85
C ILE A 282 5.16 -10.03 5.07
N GLY A 283 6.04 -10.59 4.25
CA GLY A 283 5.79 -11.79 3.48
C GLY A 283 5.65 -13.05 4.33
N GLU A 284 5.37 -14.16 3.65
CA GLU A 284 5.28 -15.47 4.26
C GLU A 284 6.65 -15.94 4.81
N ASN A 285 6.67 -16.56 6.00
CA ASN A 285 7.84 -17.21 6.62
C ASN A 285 9.11 -16.35 6.76
N VAL A 286 9.01 -15.02 6.69
CA VAL A 286 10.17 -14.10 6.66
C VAL A 286 11.10 -14.28 7.85
N PHE A 287 10.52 -14.43 9.05
CA PHE A 287 11.22 -14.63 10.31
C PHE A 287 11.01 -16.03 10.89
N TYR A 288 10.56 -17.00 10.09
CA TYR A 288 10.39 -18.38 10.54
C TYR A 288 11.62 -18.88 11.32
N ASP A 289 11.40 -19.41 12.52
CA ASP A 289 12.37 -20.01 13.43
C ASP A 289 13.49 -19.03 13.89
N CYS A 290 13.23 -17.71 13.89
CA CYS A 290 14.19 -16.69 14.37
C CYS A 290 14.27 -16.63 15.91
N LYS A 291 14.83 -17.67 16.53
CA LYS A 291 14.88 -17.84 17.99
C LYS A 291 15.62 -16.74 18.76
N ASP A 292 16.58 -16.08 18.12
CA ASP A 292 17.37 -14.99 18.71
C ASP A 292 16.68 -13.62 18.61
N LEU A 293 15.56 -13.51 17.90
CA LEU A 293 14.75 -12.29 17.81
C LEU A 293 13.93 -12.14 19.10
N THR A 294 14.15 -11.06 19.84
CA THR A 294 13.48 -10.85 21.15
C THR A 294 12.36 -9.81 21.11
N GLU A 295 12.44 -8.89 20.16
CA GLU A 295 11.50 -7.79 20.00
C GLU A 295 11.49 -7.38 18.53
N ILE A 296 10.30 -7.08 18.00
CA ILE A 296 10.17 -6.41 16.72
C ILE A 296 9.41 -5.10 16.87
N ASP A 297 10.01 -4.03 16.37
CA ASP A 297 9.52 -2.67 16.52
C ASP A 297 8.96 -2.16 15.20
N PHE A 298 7.63 -2.05 15.17
CA PHE A 298 6.85 -1.56 14.04
C PHE A 298 6.60 -0.04 14.08
N SER A 299 7.15 0.70 15.06
CA SER A 299 6.81 2.12 15.29
C SER A 299 7.10 3.03 14.09
N ALA A 300 8.03 2.65 13.22
CA ALA A 300 8.34 3.38 11.99
C ALA A 300 7.44 2.98 10.80
N CYS A 301 6.75 1.84 10.85
CA CYS A 301 5.98 1.30 9.73
C CYS A 301 4.56 1.89 9.69
N THR A 302 4.40 3.11 9.17
CA THR A 302 3.08 3.79 9.14
C THR A 302 2.08 3.18 8.16
N ASP A 303 2.56 2.43 7.17
CA ASP A 303 1.75 1.89 6.07
C ASP A 303 1.75 0.34 6.03
N LEU A 304 2.07 -0.32 7.15
CA LEU A 304 2.09 -1.79 7.25
C LEU A 304 0.68 -2.36 7.40
N THR A 305 0.16 -2.98 6.35
CA THR A 305 -1.22 -3.47 6.33
C THR A 305 -1.36 -4.97 6.63
N GLU A 306 -0.31 -5.76 6.43
CA GLU A 306 -0.41 -7.22 6.47
C GLU A 306 0.86 -7.88 7.02
N ILE A 307 0.66 -8.85 7.92
CA ILE A 307 1.66 -9.85 8.33
C ILE A 307 1.28 -11.17 7.66
N GLY A 308 2.20 -11.73 6.86
CA GLY A 308 1.98 -12.95 6.09
C GLY A 308 1.93 -14.22 6.95
N ASN A 309 1.60 -15.32 6.29
CA ASN A 309 1.51 -16.63 6.93
C ASN A 309 2.87 -17.08 7.47
N GLY A 310 2.89 -17.72 8.65
CA GLY A 310 4.11 -18.21 9.31
C GLY A 310 5.20 -17.15 9.52
N ALA A 311 4.89 -15.86 9.40
CA ALA A 311 5.89 -14.80 9.32
C ALA A 311 6.88 -14.78 10.50
N PHE A 312 6.43 -15.12 11.70
CA PHE A 312 7.18 -15.23 12.95
C PHE A 312 7.04 -16.61 13.60
N GLU A 313 6.62 -17.63 12.86
CA GLU A 313 6.48 -18.99 13.39
C GLU A 313 7.78 -19.46 14.06
N SER A 314 7.67 -20.09 15.24
CA SER A 314 8.78 -20.55 16.10
C SER A 314 9.81 -19.46 16.46
N CYS A 315 9.40 -18.18 16.53
CA CYS A 315 10.21 -17.11 17.13
C CYS A 315 10.17 -17.17 18.66
N ILE A 316 10.68 -18.27 19.24
CA ILE A 316 10.55 -18.58 20.67
C ILE A 316 11.15 -17.54 21.62
N GLY A 317 12.02 -16.65 21.14
CA GLY A 317 12.63 -15.57 21.93
C GLY A 317 11.81 -14.28 21.96
N LEU A 318 10.79 -14.16 21.10
CA LEU A 318 9.98 -12.94 20.94
C LEU A 318 9.07 -12.77 22.16
N THR A 319 9.20 -11.64 22.87
CA THR A 319 8.53 -11.42 24.16
C THR A 319 7.31 -10.51 24.10
N GLU A 320 7.38 -9.49 23.25
CA GLU A 320 6.34 -8.49 23.04
C GLU A 320 6.28 -8.10 21.57
N VAL A 321 5.07 -7.83 21.08
CA VAL A 321 4.83 -7.39 19.71
C VAL A 321 3.88 -6.20 19.71
N ASN A 322 4.43 -5.02 19.41
CA ASN A 322 3.68 -3.78 19.27
C ASN A 322 3.29 -3.57 17.81
N LEU A 323 2.11 -4.05 17.42
CA LEU A 323 1.68 -4.04 16.02
C LEU A 323 1.46 -2.62 15.49
N SER A 324 1.70 -2.42 14.19
CA SER A 324 1.49 -1.12 13.55
C SER A 324 0.01 -0.70 13.57
N ALA A 325 -0.25 0.59 13.81
CA ALA A 325 -1.59 1.17 13.84
C ALA A 325 -2.37 1.06 12.51
N SER A 326 -1.72 0.72 11.39
CA SER A 326 -2.35 0.52 10.08
C SER A 326 -2.53 -0.96 9.70
N LEU A 327 -2.14 -1.89 10.57
CA LEU A 327 -2.24 -3.32 10.30
C LEU A 327 -3.70 -3.76 10.27
N THR A 328 -4.12 -4.40 9.18
CA THR A 328 -5.50 -4.87 9.00
C THR A 328 -5.63 -6.38 9.07
N LYS A 329 -4.54 -7.13 8.85
CA LYS A 329 -4.57 -8.60 8.76
C LYS A 329 -3.31 -9.25 9.35
N ILE A 330 -3.54 -10.30 10.13
CA ILE A 330 -2.52 -11.25 10.59
C ILE A 330 -2.77 -12.59 9.90
N GLY A 331 -1.77 -13.13 9.21
CA GLY A 331 -1.85 -14.37 8.45
C GLY A 331 -1.95 -15.64 9.29
N ASP A 332 -2.12 -16.77 8.61
CA ASP A 332 -2.22 -18.09 9.23
C ASP A 332 -0.86 -18.49 9.84
N GLY A 333 -0.86 -19.00 11.06
CA GLY A 333 0.37 -19.40 11.78
C GLY A 333 1.36 -18.27 12.02
N ALA A 334 0.96 -16.99 11.84
CA ALA A 334 1.90 -15.88 11.79
C ALA A 334 2.83 -15.77 13.01
N PHE A 335 2.37 -16.16 14.20
CA PHE A 335 3.12 -16.22 15.45
C PHE A 335 3.01 -17.61 16.11
N TYR A 336 2.76 -18.67 15.34
CA TYR A 336 2.73 -20.04 15.86
C TYR A 336 3.99 -20.34 16.67
N ASP A 337 3.87 -21.00 17.83
CA ASP A 337 5.00 -21.41 18.67
C ASP A 337 5.91 -20.25 19.15
N CYS A 338 5.36 -19.04 19.28
CA CYS A 338 6.03 -17.92 19.95
C CYS A 338 5.89 -18.02 21.48
N ILE A 339 6.45 -19.06 22.08
CA ILE A 339 6.22 -19.43 23.49
C ILE A 339 6.57 -18.35 24.54
N SER A 340 7.50 -17.44 24.24
CA SER A 340 7.87 -16.35 25.16
C SER A 340 7.02 -15.10 24.99
N LEU A 341 6.11 -15.07 24.02
CA LEU A 341 5.27 -13.91 23.72
C LEU A 341 4.23 -13.76 24.82
N THR A 342 4.38 -12.72 25.64
CA THR A 342 3.54 -12.52 26.83
C THR A 342 2.33 -11.64 26.60
N LYS A 343 2.45 -10.75 25.61
CA LYS A 343 1.48 -9.72 25.29
C LYS A 343 1.51 -9.34 23.81
N VAL A 344 0.34 -9.06 23.25
CA VAL A 344 0.16 -8.50 21.91
C VAL A 344 -0.82 -7.33 21.97
N ASP A 345 -0.37 -6.14 21.56
CA ASP A 345 -1.24 -4.97 21.45
C ASP A 345 -1.86 -4.93 20.04
N PHE A 346 -3.17 -5.21 19.95
CA PHE A 346 -3.89 -5.22 18.68
C PHE A 346 -4.32 -3.81 18.25
N PRO A 347 -4.09 -3.41 16.98
CA PRO A 347 -4.39 -2.06 16.51
C PRO A 347 -5.88 -1.91 16.15
N VAL A 348 -6.35 -0.65 16.13
CA VAL A 348 -7.75 -0.31 15.85
C VAL A 348 -8.23 -0.76 14.47
N SER A 349 -7.32 -0.84 13.50
CA SER A 349 -7.58 -1.21 12.10
C SER A 349 -7.64 -2.71 11.85
N LEU A 350 -7.35 -3.55 12.86
CA LEU A 350 -7.27 -5.00 12.68
C LEU A 350 -8.66 -5.56 12.33
N THR A 351 -8.75 -6.28 11.21
CA THR A 351 -10.00 -6.86 10.71
C THR A 351 -10.06 -8.39 10.81
N GLU A 352 -8.89 -9.04 10.78
CA GLU A 352 -8.77 -10.50 10.66
C GLU A 352 -7.52 -11.04 11.35
N ILE A 353 -7.70 -12.14 12.10
CA ILE A 353 -6.64 -13.01 12.61
C ILE A 353 -6.77 -14.38 11.93
N GLY A 354 -5.67 -14.86 11.33
CA GLY A 354 -5.60 -16.12 10.59
C GLY A 354 -5.74 -17.38 11.45
N GLN A 355 -5.82 -18.52 10.77
CA GLN A 355 -5.83 -19.85 11.40
C GLN A 355 -4.52 -20.09 12.16
N GLY A 356 -4.58 -20.59 13.39
CA GLY A 356 -3.40 -20.90 14.21
C GLY A 356 -2.45 -19.71 14.43
N ALA A 357 -2.89 -18.47 14.22
CA ALA A 357 -2.01 -17.31 14.18
C ALA A 357 -1.17 -17.12 15.44
N PHE A 358 -1.68 -17.50 16.61
CA PHE A 358 -1.01 -17.48 17.91
C PHE A 358 -1.06 -18.84 18.60
N GLU A 359 -1.25 -19.92 17.83
CA GLU A 359 -1.29 -21.27 18.41
C GLU A 359 0.04 -21.61 19.10
N SER A 360 -0.05 -22.27 20.24
CA SER A 360 1.09 -22.61 21.12
C SER A 360 1.89 -21.41 21.64
N CYS A 361 1.33 -20.18 21.62
CA CYS A 361 1.88 -19.04 22.37
C CYS A 361 1.60 -19.22 23.87
N THR A 362 2.29 -20.18 24.50
CA THR A 362 2.00 -20.63 25.88
C THR A 362 2.20 -19.55 26.93
N GLY A 363 3.12 -18.61 26.73
CA GLY A 363 3.36 -17.49 27.64
C GLY A 363 2.39 -16.31 27.50
N LEU A 364 1.45 -16.35 26.54
CA LEU A 364 0.50 -15.25 26.32
C LEU A 364 -0.51 -15.19 27.46
N THR A 365 -0.46 -14.11 28.26
CA THR A 365 -1.26 -14.00 29.50
C THR A 365 -2.54 -13.21 29.33
N GLU A 366 -2.54 -12.23 28.42
CA GLU A 366 -3.65 -11.34 28.14
C GLU A 366 -3.79 -11.06 26.65
N ILE A 367 -5.04 -10.87 26.24
CA ILE A 367 -5.40 -10.37 24.91
C ILE A 367 -6.45 -9.28 25.08
N ASP A 368 -6.13 -8.07 24.58
CA ASP A 368 -7.07 -6.96 24.61
C ASP A 368 -7.61 -6.64 23.20
N PHE A 369 -8.91 -6.85 23.02
CA PHE A 369 -9.65 -6.47 21.81
C PHE A 369 -10.36 -5.12 21.95
N SER A 370 -10.21 -4.39 23.07
CA SER A 370 -10.96 -3.16 23.35
C SER A 370 -10.73 -2.05 22.31
N ALA A 371 -9.56 -2.02 21.70
CA ALA A 371 -9.21 -1.09 20.63
C ALA A 371 -9.72 -1.55 19.25
N CYS A 372 -10.00 -2.84 19.04
CA CYS A 372 -10.33 -3.42 17.75
C CYS A 372 -11.79 -3.16 17.37
N ILE A 373 -12.04 -2.05 16.68
CA ILE A 373 -13.39 -1.65 16.27
C ILE A 373 -13.87 -2.30 14.96
N ASP A 374 -12.96 -2.89 14.18
CA ASP A 374 -13.27 -3.47 12.86
C ASP A 374 -13.00 -4.99 12.78
N ILE A 375 -12.55 -5.63 13.87
CA ILE A 375 -12.23 -7.06 13.86
C ILE A 375 -13.50 -7.90 13.64
N SER A 376 -13.52 -8.70 12.58
CA SER A 376 -14.70 -9.45 12.17
C SER A 376 -14.50 -10.96 12.20
N LYS A 377 -13.25 -11.44 12.19
CA LYS A 377 -12.90 -12.86 12.06
C LYS A 377 -11.70 -13.24 12.94
N ILE A 378 -11.85 -14.33 13.67
CA ILE A 378 -10.77 -15.11 14.30
C ILE A 378 -10.75 -16.48 13.61
N GLY A 379 -9.56 -16.92 13.16
CA GLY A 379 -9.35 -18.19 12.48
C GLY A 379 -9.46 -19.42 13.39
N ASP A 380 -9.54 -20.59 12.75
CA ASP A 380 -9.57 -21.88 13.45
C ASP A 380 -8.26 -22.05 14.24
N GLY A 381 -8.34 -22.54 15.47
CA GLY A 381 -7.17 -22.73 16.34
C GLY A 381 -6.35 -21.47 16.65
N ALA A 382 -6.84 -20.26 16.36
CA ALA A 382 -6.02 -19.04 16.39
C ALA A 382 -5.24 -18.80 17.70
N PHE A 383 -5.77 -19.24 18.84
CA PHE A 383 -5.12 -19.17 20.16
C PHE A 383 -5.10 -20.54 20.84
N ASN A 384 -5.14 -21.64 20.07
CA ASN A 384 -5.06 -22.99 20.61
C ASN A 384 -3.76 -23.16 21.43
N GLY A 385 -3.83 -23.74 22.62
CA GLY A 385 -2.64 -23.99 23.46
C GLY A 385 -2.01 -22.73 24.07
N CYS A 386 -2.71 -21.59 24.11
CA CYS A 386 -2.29 -20.43 24.91
C CYS A 386 -2.55 -20.70 26.40
N THR A 387 -1.73 -21.55 27.01
CA THR A 387 -1.98 -22.13 28.34
C THR A 387 -1.96 -21.13 29.48
N ASP A 388 -1.25 -20.00 29.38
CA ASP A 388 -1.21 -18.97 30.43
C ASP A 388 -2.33 -17.91 30.31
N LEU A 389 -3.11 -17.96 29.22
CA LEU A 389 -4.17 -16.99 28.96
C LEU A 389 -5.31 -17.17 29.95
N SER A 390 -5.66 -16.11 30.68
CA SER A 390 -6.60 -16.20 31.82
C SER A 390 -7.99 -15.62 31.55
N GLU A 391 -8.06 -14.62 30.66
CA GLU A 391 -9.28 -13.89 30.33
C GLU A 391 -9.29 -13.48 28.86
N ILE A 392 -10.46 -13.63 28.23
CA ILE A 392 -10.74 -13.16 26.88
C ILE A 392 -12.13 -12.50 26.86
N ARG A 393 -12.15 -11.28 26.32
CA ARG A 393 -13.38 -10.52 26.04
C ARG A 393 -13.48 -10.25 24.54
N LEU A 394 -14.39 -10.95 23.89
CA LEU A 394 -14.60 -10.88 22.45
C LEU A 394 -15.48 -9.66 22.08
N PRO A 395 -15.12 -8.86 21.06
CA PRO A 395 -15.84 -7.64 20.72
C PRO A 395 -17.16 -7.91 19.97
N ALA A 396 -18.04 -6.91 19.94
CA ALA A 396 -19.35 -6.98 19.29
C ALA A 396 -19.28 -7.16 17.76
N THR A 397 -18.13 -6.84 17.15
CA THR A 397 -17.90 -6.82 15.71
C THR A 397 -17.62 -8.19 15.11
N LEU A 398 -17.27 -9.20 15.92
CA LEU A 398 -16.98 -10.53 15.45
C LEU A 398 -18.20 -11.19 14.82
N THR A 399 -18.02 -11.68 13.59
CA THR A 399 -19.01 -12.45 12.83
C THR A 399 -18.59 -13.90 12.63
N LYS A 400 -17.29 -14.21 12.83
CA LYS A 400 -16.74 -15.57 12.78
C LYS A 400 -15.72 -15.79 13.90
N ILE A 401 -15.95 -16.84 14.70
CA ILE A 401 -15.00 -17.48 15.61
C ILE A 401 -14.72 -18.87 15.02
N GLY A 402 -13.45 -19.19 14.82
CA GLY A 402 -13.04 -20.47 14.25
C GLY A 402 -13.20 -21.63 15.21
N GLU A 403 -13.17 -22.84 14.66
CA GLU A 403 -13.21 -24.06 15.49
C GLU A 403 -11.93 -24.18 16.31
N GLY A 404 -12.07 -24.58 17.58
CA GLY A 404 -10.93 -24.71 18.48
C GLY A 404 -10.12 -23.42 18.71
N SER A 405 -10.63 -22.22 18.39
CA SER A 405 -9.85 -20.97 18.53
C SER A 405 -9.25 -20.76 19.92
N PHE A 406 -9.84 -21.35 20.96
CA PHE A 406 -9.37 -21.30 22.36
C PHE A 406 -9.23 -22.70 22.98
N ALA A 407 -9.06 -23.73 22.14
CA ALA A 407 -8.76 -25.08 22.60
C ALA A 407 -7.49 -25.08 23.46
N ASP A 408 -7.41 -25.98 24.44
CA ASP A 408 -6.23 -26.16 25.31
C ASP A 408 -5.73 -24.90 26.07
N CYS A 409 -6.56 -23.86 26.16
CA CYS A 409 -6.29 -22.70 27.02
C CYS A 409 -6.61 -23.07 28.47
N THR A 410 -5.76 -23.88 29.09
CA THR A 410 -6.01 -24.55 30.37
C THR A 410 -6.17 -23.59 31.56
N ASN A 411 -5.56 -22.40 31.54
CA ASN A 411 -5.79 -21.35 32.55
C ASN A 411 -6.89 -20.34 32.18
N LEU A 412 -7.64 -20.52 31.08
CA LEU A 412 -8.66 -19.57 30.67
C LEU A 412 -9.90 -19.71 31.55
N HIS A 413 -10.19 -18.72 32.39
CA HIS A 413 -11.33 -18.73 33.33
C HIS A 413 -12.51 -17.89 32.82
N THR A 414 -12.20 -16.74 32.22
CA THR A 414 -13.19 -15.79 31.72
C THR A 414 -13.18 -15.83 30.20
N LEU A 415 -14.24 -16.32 29.59
CA LEU A 415 -14.44 -16.27 28.15
C LEU A 415 -15.84 -15.72 27.87
N VAL A 416 -15.91 -14.46 27.45
CA VAL A 416 -17.16 -13.75 27.22
C VAL A 416 -17.14 -13.01 25.90
N VAL A 417 -18.32 -12.78 25.35
CA VAL A 417 -18.53 -11.93 24.17
C VAL A 417 -19.38 -10.73 24.55
N ASP A 418 -19.11 -9.58 23.96
CA ASP A 418 -19.88 -8.36 24.13
C ASP A 418 -21.40 -8.65 23.93
N PRO A 419 -22.27 -8.23 24.87
CA PRO A 419 -23.71 -8.43 24.77
C PRO A 419 -24.36 -7.90 23.48
N ALA A 420 -23.77 -6.87 22.88
CA ALA A 420 -24.21 -6.27 21.62
C ALA A 420 -23.82 -7.10 20.38
N ASN A 421 -22.99 -8.14 20.52
CA ASN A 421 -22.64 -9.00 19.40
C ASN A 421 -23.90 -9.64 18.78
N PRO A 422 -24.11 -9.55 17.45
CA PRO A 422 -25.33 -10.05 16.81
C PRO A 422 -25.30 -11.57 16.52
N VAL A 423 -24.13 -12.20 16.49
CA VAL A 423 -23.93 -13.60 16.08
C VAL A 423 -23.77 -14.54 17.28
N TYR A 424 -23.15 -14.05 18.35
CA TYR A 424 -22.77 -14.84 19.50
C TYR A 424 -23.35 -14.31 20.80
N CYS A 425 -23.44 -15.17 21.80
CA CYS A 425 -23.68 -14.80 23.19
C CYS A 425 -22.79 -15.63 24.11
N SER A 426 -22.64 -15.18 25.35
CA SER A 426 -21.92 -15.94 26.37
C SER A 426 -22.86 -16.26 27.53
N LYS A 427 -22.72 -17.46 28.08
CA LYS A 427 -23.40 -17.90 29.30
C LYS A 427 -22.45 -18.83 30.06
N ASP A 428 -22.29 -18.59 31.36
CA ASP A 428 -21.41 -19.38 32.23
C ASP A 428 -19.98 -19.52 31.67
N ASN A 429 -19.46 -18.41 31.11
CA ASN A 429 -18.17 -18.31 30.42
C ASN A 429 -18.01 -19.17 29.16
N ILE A 430 -19.10 -19.69 28.60
CA ILE A 430 -19.08 -20.48 27.35
C ILE A 430 -19.69 -19.64 26.23
N ILE A 431 -19.10 -19.72 25.03
CA ILE A 431 -19.60 -19.02 23.84
C ILE A 431 -20.57 -19.91 23.08
N TYR A 432 -21.71 -19.34 22.73
CA TYR A 432 -22.75 -19.96 21.92
C TYR A 432 -23.10 -19.06 20.73
N THR A 433 -23.80 -19.62 19.75
CA THR A 433 -24.58 -18.81 18.81
C THR A 433 -25.61 -17.95 19.55
N LYS A 434 -26.07 -16.85 18.94
CA LYS A 434 -26.98 -15.88 19.58
C LYS A 434 -28.31 -16.51 20.01
N ASN A 435 -28.79 -17.49 19.25
CA ASN A 435 -29.98 -18.27 19.55
C ASN A 435 -29.70 -19.47 20.48
N MET A 436 -28.46 -19.63 20.95
CA MET A 436 -28.01 -20.68 21.87
C MET A 436 -28.26 -22.11 21.37
N ASN A 437 -28.23 -22.33 20.06
CA ASN A 437 -28.42 -23.65 19.46
C ASN A 437 -27.11 -24.41 19.24
N LYS A 438 -25.97 -23.72 19.13
CA LYS A 438 -24.65 -24.32 18.96
C LYS A 438 -23.70 -23.76 20.01
N LEU A 439 -23.01 -24.66 20.70
CA LEU A 439 -21.88 -24.33 21.56
C LEU A 439 -20.64 -24.20 20.69
N ILE A 440 -19.96 -23.06 20.77
CA ILE A 440 -18.84 -22.70 19.89
C ILE A 440 -17.50 -23.07 20.54
N CYS A 441 -17.27 -22.60 21.77
CA CYS A 441 -16.06 -22.89 22.51
C CYS A 441 -16.27 -22.63 24.01
N ALA A 442 -15.50 -23.35 24.82
CA ALA A 442 -15.50 -23.29 26.27
C ALA A 442 -14.08 -23.04 26.81
N PRO A 443 -13.96 -22.42 27.99
CA PRO A 443 -12.68 -22.25 28.67
C PRO A 443 -12.09 -23.59 29.11
N GLY A 444 -10.78 -23.77 28.95
CA GLY A 444 -10.08 -25.00 29.37
C GLY A 444 -10.07 -25.21 30.90
N SER A 445 -10.28 -24.15 31.69
CA SER A 445 -10.24 -24.20 33.16
C SER A 445 -11.55 -24.68 33.80
N LEU A 446 -12.56 -25.09 33.01
CA LEU A 446 -13.87 -25.47 33.54
C LEU A 446 -13.78 -26.71 34.43
N THR A 447 -14.43 -26.64 35.59
CA THR A 447 -14.56 -27.78 36.53
C THR A 447 -15.99 -28.33 36.61
N GLN A 448 -16.96 -27.64 36.03
CA GLN A 448 -18.36 -28.05 35.95
C GLN A 448 -19.01 -27.33 34.77
N VAL A 449 -19.99 -27.97 34.13
CA VAL A 449 -20.77 -27.34 33.07
C VAL A 449 -22.20 -27.88 33.06
N SER A 450 -23.16 -26.99 32.84
CA SER A 450 -24.54 -27.34 32.52
C SER A 450 -24.91 -26.73 31.18
N ILE A 451 -24.95 -27.55 30.14
CA ILE A 451 -25.25 -27.08 28.79
C ILE A 451 -26.77 -26.80 28.68
N PRO A 452 -27.21 -25.64 28.17
CA PRO A 452 -28.63 -25.31 28.06
C PRO A 452 -29.43 -26.25 27.14
N ASP A 453 -30.70 -26.51 27.48
CA ASP A 453 -31.64 -27.35 26.71
C ASP A 453 -31.98 -26.82 25.30
N THR A 454 -31.48 -25.63 24.93
CA THR A 454 -31.63 -25.09 23.57
C THR A 454 -30.54 -25.60 22.62
N VAL A 455 -29.44 -26.14 23.16
CA VAL A 455 -28.27 -26.55 22.38
C VAL A 455 -28.58 -27.86 21.65
N ILE A 456 -28.42 -27.84 20.33
CA ILE A 456 -28.57 -29.00 19.45
C ILE A 456 -27.22 -29.48 18.89
N GLU A 457 -26.18 -28.67 18.99
CA GLU A 457 -24.86 -28.97 18.43
C GLU A 457 -23.73 -28.50 19.37
N ILE A 458 -22.74 -29.36 19.60
CA ILE A 458 -21.47 -28.99 20.25
C ILE A 458 -20.41 -28.96 19.16
N GLY A 459 -19.83 -27.77 18.93
CA GLY A 459 -18.87 -27.53 17.84
C GLY A 459 -17.53 -28.24 18.02
N GLY A 460 -16.77 -28.28 16.92
CA GLY A 460 -15.47 -28.95 16.89
C GLY A 460 -14.48 -28.36 17.89
N TRP A 461 -13.77 -29.22 18.60
CA TRP A 461 -12.79 -28.86 19.64
C TRP A 461 -13.34 -27.93 20.75
N ALA A 462 -14.66 -27.85 20.94
CA ALA A 462 -15.26 -26.85 21.80
C ALA A 462 -14.90 -26.98 23.29
N PHE A 463 -14.66 -28.20 23.78
CA PHE A 463 -14.16 -28.51 25.13
C PHE A 463 -12.76 -29.14 25.09
N TYR A 464 -12.02 -29.03 23.98
CA TYR A 464 -10.70 -29.65 23.87
C TYR A 464 -9.79 -29.25 25.03
N GLY A 465 -9.19 -30.24 25.69
CA GLY A 465 -8.25 -30.01 26.79
C GLY A 465 -8.89 -29.50 28.09
N CYS A 466 -10.23 -29.60 28.26
CA CYS A 466 -10.91 -29.31 29.53
C CYS A 466 -10.60 -30.38 30.59
N THR A 467 -9.36 -30.42 31.08
CA THR A 467 -8.85 -31.45 31.99
C THR A 467 -9.46 -31.43 33.39
N GLY A 468 -10.05 -30.30 33.79
CA GLY A 468 -10.69 -30.12 35.11
C GLY A 468 -12.11 -30.66 35.22
N LEU A 469 -12.71 -31.16 34.13
CA LEU A 469 -14.15 -31.43 34.02
C LEU A 469 -14.49 -32.91 34.31
N PRO A 470 -15.10 -33.26 35.46
CA PRO A 470 -15.34 -34.66 35.83
C PRO A 470 -16.59 -35.28 35.17
N GLU A 471 -17.61 -34.45 34.93
CA GLU A 471 -18.88 -34.81 34.30
C GLU A 471 -19.35 -33.67 33.36
N VAL A 472 -20.08 -34.04 32.31
CA VAL A 472 -20.75 -33.10 31.42
C VAL A 472 -22.22 -33.45 31.31
N ARG A 473 -23.09 -32.52 31.68
CA ARG A 473 -24.54 -32.67 31.51
C ARG A 473 -24.94 -32.21 30.12
N LEU A 474 -25.13 -33.18 29.24
CA LEU A 474 -25.59 -32.97 27.87
C LEU A 474 -27.12 -32.76 27.84
N PRO A 475 -27.64 -31.81 27.05
CA PRO A 475 -29.06 -31.52 27.02
C PRO A 475 -29.83 -32.56 26.19
N ALA A 476 -31.10 -32.78 26.53
CA ALA A 476 -31.96 -33.73 25.83
C ALA A 476 -32.28 -33.35 24.37
N SER A 477 -31.93 -32.13 23.97
CA SER A 477 -32.06 -31.58 22.61
C SER A 477 -30.86 -31.86 21.71
N LEU A 478 -29.74 -32.34 22.24
CA LEU A 478 -28.48 -32.46 21.52
C LEU A 478 -28.58 -33.47 20.37
N ILE A 479 -28.30 -33.02 19.15
CA ILE A 479 -28.34 -33.81 17.92
C ILE A 479 -26.93 -34.23 17.50
N GLU A 480 -25.96 -33.34 17.68
CA GLU A 480 -24.61 -33.53 17.13
C GLU A 480 -23.51 -33.13 18.13
N ILE A 481 -22.52 -34.01 18.27
CA ILE A 481 -21.22 -33.72 18.88
C ILE A 481 -20.22 -33.77 17.74
N ASP A 482 -19.56 -32.64 17.46
CA ASP A 482 -18.66 -32.53 16.30
C ASP A 482 -17.24 -33.05 16.61
N ASN A 483 -16.35 -32.95 15.62
CA ASN A 483 -15.01 -33.52 15.68
C ASN A 483 -14.19 -32.97 16.86
N GLY A 484 -13.53 -33.86 17.62
CA GLY A 484 -12.65 -33.48 18.73
C GLY A 484 -13.33 -32.70 19.87
N ALA A 485 -14.67 -32.64 19.92
CA ALA A 485 -15.41 -31.76 20.82
C ALA A 485 -14.99 -31.88 22.29
N PHE A 486 -14.70 -33.09 22.78
CA PHE A 486 -14.22 -33.39 24.13
C PHE A 486 -12.84 -34.09 24.12
N GLU A 487 -12.09 -33.98 23.03
CA GLU A 487 -10.77 -34.59 22.95
C GLU A 487 -9.85 -34.05 24.07
N SER A 488 -9.05 -34.93 24.66
CA SER A 488 -8.16 -34.63 25.78
C SER A 488 -8.85 -34.09 27.05
N CYS A 489 -10.16 -34.31 27.22
CA CYS A 489 -10.87 -34.07 28.49
C CYS A 489 -10.48 -35.13 29.53
N THR A 490 -9.24 -35.09 30.00
CA THR A 490 -8.67 -36.14 30.87
C THR A 490 -9.35 -36.25 32.23
N GLY A 491 -10.07 -35.22 32.68
CA GLY A 491 -10.86 -35.27 33.91
C GLY A 491 -12.17 -36.05 33.79
N LEU A 492 -12.68 -36.25 32.57
CA LEU A 492 -14.02 -36.79 32.34
C LEU A 492 -14.08 -38.26 32.73
N THR A 493 -15.02 -38.61 33.61
CA THR A 493 -15.15 -39.99 34.13
C THR A 493 -16.40 -40.71 33.64
N GLU A 494 -17.46 -39.95 33.35
CA GLU A 494 -18.75 -40.44 32.88
C GLU A 494 -19.31 -39.50 31.81
N VAL A 495 -19.93 -40.08 30.77
CA VAL A 495 -20.75 -39.35 29.79
C VAL A 495 -22.08 -40.06 29.59
N ASN A 496 -23.17 -39.29 29.70
CA ASN A 496 -24.54 -39.75 29.46
C ASN A 496 -25.05 -39.11 28.17
N LEU A 497 -25.23 -39.91 27.12
CA LEU A 497 -25.58 -39.42 25.79
C LEU A 497 -27.12 -39.40 25.59
N PRO A 498 -27.70 -38.31 25.07
CA PRO A 498 -29.15 -38.14 25.00
C PRO A 498 -29.79 -38.88 23.84
N ALA A 499 -31.11 -39.11 23.94
CA ALA A 499 -31.88 -39.87 22.94
C ALA A 499 -31.90 -39.25 21.54
N SER A 500 -31.82 -37.92 21.47
CA SER A 500 -31.86 -37.13 20.24
C SER A 500 -30.58 -37.20 19.40
N LEU A 501 -29.49 -37.74 19.97
CA LEU A 501 -28.18 -37.70 19.35
C LEU A 501 -28.13 -38.59 18.10
N THR A 502 -27.76 -38.01 16.96
CA THR A 502 -27.67 -38.71 15.66
C THR A 502 -26.24 -38.86 15.16
N LYS A 503 -25.31 -38.02 15.64
CA LYS A 503 -23.91 -38.00 15.20
C LYS A 503 -22.94 -37.74 16.37
N ILE A 504 -21.90 -38.58 16.44
CA ILE A 504 -20.68 -38.34 17.23
C ILE A 504 -19.51 -38.22 16.25
N GLY A 505 -18.79 -37.10 16.32
CA GLY A 505 -17.70 -36.76 15.39
C GLY A 505 -16.45 -37.63 15.54
N GLU A 506 -15.53 -37.46 14.60
CA GLU A 506 -14.19 -38.03 14.66
C GLU A 506 -13.46 -37.53 15.92
N ARG A 507 -12.79 -38.43 16.64
CA ARG A 507 -12.00 -38.10 17.86
C ARG A 507 -12.80 -37.42 18.97
N ALA A 508 -14.13 -37.44 18.94
CA ALA A 508 -14.98 -36.65 19.84
C ALA A 508 -14.63 -36.78 21.34
N PHE A 509 -14.22 -37.97 21.81
CA PHE A 509 -13.76 -38.27 23.16
C PHE A 509 -12.38 -38.97 23.16
N LEU A 510 -11.55 -38.70 22.15
CA LEU A 510 -10.19 -39.24 22.10
C LEU A 510 -9.40 -38.74 23.33
N ASP A 511 -8.52 -39.60 23.87
CA ASP A 511 -7.63 -39.27 25.00
C ASP A 511 -8.38 -38.82 26.28
N CYS A 512 -9.66 -39.17 26.40
CA CYS A 512 -10.41 -39.09 27.67
C CYS A 512 -9.99 -40.24 28.60
N ILE A 513 -8.74 -40.24 29.03
CA ILE A 513 -8.07 -41.38 29.68
C ILE A 513 -8.74 -41.88 30.97
N ASN A 514 -9.54 -41.05 31.65
CA ASN A 514 -10.27 -41.42 32.87
C ASN A 514 -11.76 -41.76 32.62
N LEU A 515 -12.22 -41.76 31.36
CA LEU A 515 -13.60 -42.03 31.01
C LEU A 515 -13.90 -43.52 31.17
N THR A 516 -14.65 -43.87 32.21
CA THR A 516 -14.97 -45.25 32.59
C THR A 516 -16.41 -45.65 32.29
N LYS A 517 -17.33 -44.69 32.21
CA LYS A 517 -18.76 -44.97 31.98
C LYS A 517 -19.30 -44.18 30.80
N ILE A 518 -19.76 -44.90 29.78
CA ILE A 518 -20.35 -44.33 28.56
C ILE A 518 -21.76 -44.89 28.43
N ASP A 519 -22.77 -44.07 28.72
CA ASP A 519 -24.17 -44.46 28.61
C ASP A 519 -24.76 -44.00 27.27
N LEU A 520 -25.03 -44.97 26.39
CA LEU A 520 -25.73 -44.81 25.12
C LEU A 520 -27.15 -45.39 25.16
N SER A 521 -27.67 -45.79 26.34
CA SER A 521 -28.92 -46.56 26.48
C SER A 521 -30.14 -45.90 25.84
N LEU A 522 -30.10 -44.58 25.64
CA LEU A 522 -31.15 -43.80 25.00
C LEU A 522 -30.91 -43.53 23.51
N CYS A 523 -29.70 -43.73 22.98
CA CYS A 523 -29.26 -43.30 21.66
C CYS A 523 -29.72 -44.22 20.51
N THR A 524 -31.02 -44.52 20.41
CA THR A 524 -31.57 -45.37 19.34
C THR A 524 -31.54 -44.72 17.95
N SER A 525 -31.33 -43.41 17.88
CA SER A 525 -31.32 -42.62 16.64
C SER A 525 -29.91 -42.32 16.12
N LEU A 526 -28.87 -42.87 16.77
CA LEU A 526 -27.48 -42.65 16.38
C LEU A 526 -27.19 -43.33 15.03
N THR A 527 -26.68 -42.56 14.08
CA THR A 527 -26.41 -43.03 12.70
C THR A 527 -24.93 -42.98 12.34
N PHE A 528 -24.13 -42.24 13.09
CA PHE A 528 -22.70 -42.06 12.83
C PHE A 528 -21.91 -41.93 14.12
N ILE A 529 -20.80 -42.66 14.20
CA ILE A 529 -19.73 -42.48 15.17
C ILE A 529 -18.43 -42.37 14.36
N GLY A 530 -17.78 -41.23 14.45
CA GLY A 530 -16.59 -40.93 13.66
C GLY A 530 -15.37 -41.75 14.09
N PRO A 531 -14.35 -41.87 13.22
CA PRO A 531 -13.13 -42.58 13.56
C PRO A 531 -12.52 -42.10 14.88
N GLN A 532 -11.98 -43.04 15.68
CA GLN A 532 -11.29 -42.76 16.94
C GLN A 532 -12.13 -42.00 17.99
N ALA A 533 -13.46 -41.94 17.85
CA ALA A 533 -14.33 -41.17 18.75
C ALA A 533 -14.13 -41.51 20.23
N PHE A 534 -13.81 -42.76 20.56
CA PHE A 534 -13.56 -43.23 21.93
C PHE A 534 -12.19 -43.93 22.06
N LYS A 535 -11.20 -43.51 21.27
CA LYS A 535 -9.86 -44.09 21.34
C LYS A 535 -9.12 -43.57 22.58
N ASN A 536 -8.27 -44.42 23.16
CA ASN A 536 -7.43 -44.10 24.32
C ASN A 536 -8.20 -43.58 25.55
N ILE A 537 -9.42 -44.10 25.74
CA ILE A 537 -10.18 -43.96 26.99
C ILE A 537 -9.68 -44.95 28.05
N SER A 538 -10.29 -44.95 29.24
CA SER A 538 -9.91 -45.90 30.29
C SER A 538 -10.03 -47.36 29.80
N PRO A 539 -9.06 -48.25 30.12
CA PRO A 539 -9.14 -49.67 29.78
C PRO A 539 -10.31 -50.38 30.50
N ASP A 540 -10.82 -49.81 31.60
CA ASP A 540 -11.97 -50.32 32.34
C ASP A 540 -13.31 -49.73 31.85
N ALA A 541 -13.32 -49.05 30.70
CA ALA A 541 -14.50 -48.40 30.16
C ALA A 541 -15.65 -49.37 29.88
N GLN A 542 -16.85 -48.99 30.32
CA GLN A 542 -18.09 -49.74 30.10
C GLN A 542 -19.07 -48.93 29.25
N PHE A 543 -19.54 -49.55 28.17
CA PHE A 543 -20.58 -49.01 27.30
C PHE A 543 -21.94 -49.65 27.62
N THR A 544 -22.95 -48.81 27.85
CA THR A 544 -24.35 -49.25 27.90
C THR A 544 -24.99 -49.00 26.54
N ILE A 545 -25.19 -50.05 25.74
CA ILE A 545 -25.54 -49.93 24.31
C ILE A 545 -27.03 -50.27 24.07
N PRO A 546 -27.78 -49.49 23.26
CA PRO A 546 -29.23 -49.67 23.11
C PRO A 546 -29.63 -50.69 22.03
N THR A 547 -28.83 -50.84 20.97
CA THR A 547 -29.12 -51.70 19.81
C THR A 547 -27.87 -52.30 19.19
N GLU A 548 -28.02 -53.36 18.39
CA GLU A 548 -26.88 -53.97 17.66
C GLU A 548 -26.36 -53.05 16.54
N GLU A 549 -27.19 -52.16 15.98
CA GLU A 549 -26.76 -51.15 15.02
C GLU A 549 -25.78 -50.16 15.66
N VAL A 550 -26.08 -49.63 16.85
CA VAL A 550 -25.17 -48.72 17.58
C VAL A 550 -23.88 -49.43 17.96
N LYS A 551 -23.97 -50.71 18.37
CA LYS A 551 -22.79 -51.55 18.62
C LYS A 551 -21.91 -51.71 17.38
N LYS A 552 -22.51 -51.82 16.19
CA LYS A 552 -21.77 -51.89 14.93
C LYS A 552 -21.07 -50.56 14.64
N LEU A 553 -21.75 -49.43 14.83
CA LEU A 553 -21.14 -48.10 14.67
C LEU A 553 -19.91 -47.92 15.58
N LEU A 554 -20.00 -48.35 16.85
CA LEU A 554 -18.87 -48.31 17.78
C LEU A 554 -17.68 -49.15 17.31
N LYS A 555 -17.93 -50.34 16.76
CA LYS A 555 -16.86 -51.20 16.21
C LYS A 555 -16.23 -50.62 14.95
N ASP A 556 -17.06 -50.04 14.08
CA ASP A 556 -16.62 -49.46 12.81
C ASP A 556 -15.84 -48.14 13.03
N SER A 557 -16.02 -47.48 14.17
CA SER A 557 -15.29 -46.27 14.61
C SER A 557 -13.76 -46.47 14.80
N ALA A 558 -13.21 -47.67 14.57
CA ALA A 558 -11.79 -48.00 14.71
C ALA A 558 -11.19 -47.73 16.10
N GLU A 559 -10.83 -48.81 16.81
CA GLU A 559 -10.12 -48.81 18.10
C GLU A 559 -10.91 -48.30 19.32
N ALA A 560 -12.24 -48.43 19.32
CA ALA A 560 -12.99 -48.49 20.59
C ALA A 560 -12.71 -49.86 21.26
N PRO A 561 -12.28 -49.91 22.54
CA PRO A 561 -11.91 -51.15 23.23
C PRO A 561 -13.04 -52.20 23.31
#